data_AF-A0A9E4M831-F1
#
_entry.id   AF-A0A9E4M831-F1
#
_cell.length_a   1.000
_cell.length_b   1.000
_cell.length_c   1.000
_cell.angle_alpha   90.00
_cell.angle_beta   90.00
_cell.angle_gamma   90.00
#
_symmetry.space_group_name_H-M   'P 1'
#
loop_
_entity.id
_entity.type
_entity.pdbx_description
1 polymer ?
#
loop_
_entity_poly.entity_id
_entity_poly.type
_entity_poly.pdbx_seq_one_letter_code
_entity_poly.pdbx_strand_id
1 'polypeptide(L)'
;MTVSLDGSPYSLEGTGRWIFDKVDDLQERVDLLRGQGKLSEQALRAYFDDTRFRQIAESNAIEGSTLSVGGTELAVSTGITITGHDPGYSRDAVNLSRALERGSRACQRHFAHRSPSGQRFA
;
A
#
# COMPACT_ATOMS: atom_id res chain seq x y z
N MET A 1 7.55 18.62 -25.42
CA MET A 1 8.79 18.06 -24.84
C MET A 1 8.38 17.01 -23.82
N THR A 2 8.75 15.75 -24.02
CA THR A 2 8.43 14.62 -23.14
C THR A 2 9.61 14.33 -22.23
N VAL A 3 9.33 14.03 -20.96
CA VAL A 3 10.31 13.67 -19.91
C VAL A 3 10.10 12.21 -19.55
N SER A 4 11.12 11.37 -19.71
CA SER A 4 11.05 9.97 -19.29
C SER A 4 11.15 9.86 -17.76
N LEU A 5 10.35 8.98 -17.14
CA LEU A 5 10.43 8.72 -15.70
C LEU A 5 11.38 7.56 -15.44
N ASP A 6 12.56 7.86 -14.88
CA ASP A 6 13.63 6.90 -14.68
C ASP A 6 13.18 5.66 -13.90
N GLY A 7 13.46 4.51 -14.50
CA GLY A 7 13.13 3.22 -13.92
C GLY A 7 11.65 2.87 -13.89
N SER A 8 10.83 3.56 -14.70
CA SER A 8 9.46 3.17 -15.03
C SER A 8 9.29 3.09 -16.56
N PRO A 9 8.30 2.34 -17.07
CA PRO A 9 7.97 2.37 -18.50
C PRO A 9 7.20 3.63 -18.93
N TYR A 10 6.97 4.57 -18.01
CA TYR A 10 6.13 5.73 -18.24
C TYR A 10 6.94 6.99 -18.59
N SER A 11 6.33 7.86 -19.38
CA SER A 11 6.88 9.17 -19.75
C SER A 11 5.82 10.25 -19.56
N LEU A 12 6.25 11.44 -19.13
CA LEU A 12 5.41 12.61 -18.93
C LEU A 12 5.51 13.58 -20.10
N GLU A 13 4.37 14.06 -20.57
CA GLU A 13 4.33 15.21 -21.46
C GLU A 13 4.69 16.50 -20.71
N GLY A 14 5.12 17.53 -21.45
CA GLY A 14 5.57 18.79 -20.87
C GLY A 14 4.51 19.54 -20.05
N THR A 15 3.23 19.29 -20.33
CA THR A 15 2.09 19.79 -19.53
C THR A 15 2.00 19.14 -18.15
N GLY A 16 2.64 17.99 -17.94
CA GLY A 16 2.68 17.25 -16.68
C GLY A 16 3.81 17.67 -15.74
N ARG A 17 4.57 18.73 -16.05
CA ARG A 17 5.72 19.16 -15.23
C ARG A 17 5.34 19.49 -13.79
N TRP A 18 4.12 19.97 -13.55
CA TRP A 18 3.58 20.26 -12.21
C TRP A 18 3.57 19.04 -11.26
N ILE A 19 3.60 17.82 -11.82
CA ILE A 19 3.68 16.59 -11.03
C ILE A 19 5.01 16.54 -10.25
N PHE A 20 6.11 17.01 -10.84
CA PHE A 20 7.39 17.07 -10.13
C PHE A 20 7.31 18.02 -8.93
N ASP A 21 6.74 19.21 -9.11
CA ASP A 21 6.53 20.17 -8.00
C ASP A 21 5.69 19.54 -6.87
N LYS A 22 4.66 18.76 -7.21
CA LYS A 22 3.83 18.07 -6.21
C LYS A 22 4.53 16.89 -5.54
N VAL A 23 5.40 16.19 -6.26
CA VAL A 23 6.24 15.14 -5.68
C VAL A 23 7.24 15.76 -4.70
N ASP A 24 7.84 16.90 -5.04
CA ASP A 24 8.77 17.62 -4.17
C ASP A 24 8.05 18.14 -2.90
N ASP A 25 6.88 18.77 -3.05
CA ASP A 25 6.02 19.18 -1.92
C ASP A 25 5.70 18.00 -0.97
N LEU A 26 5.45 16.81 -1.55
CA LEU A 26 5.14 15.61 -0.79
C LEU A 26 6.40 15.08 -0.07
N GLN A 27 7.55 15.09 -0.74
CA GLN A 27 8.82 14.65 -0.20
C GLN A 27 9.22 15.51 1.02
N GLU A 28 9.10 16.83 0.91
CA GLU A 28 9.38 17.74 2.03
C GLU A 28 8.51 17.43 3.26
N ARG A 29 7.21 17.17 3.04
CA ARG A 29 6.30 16.79 4.12
C ARG A 29 6.66 15.44 4.74
N VAL A 30 7.06 14.46 3.93
CA VAL A 30 7.52 13.15 4.40
C VAL A 30 8.75 13.31 5.28
N ASP A 31 9.71 14.12 4.85
CA ASP A 31 10.95 14.35 5.59
C ASP A 31 10.69 15.07 6.91
N LEU A 32 9.82 16.07 6.91
CA LEU A 32 9.40 16.77 8.13
C LEU A 32 8.70 15.82 9.13
N LEU A 33 7.76 14.99 8.65
CA LEU A 33 7.04 14.06 9.52
C LEU A 33 7.95 12.94 10.04
N ARG A 34 8.94 12.50 9.26
CA ARG A 34 9.98 11.55 9.69
C ARG A 34 10.92 12.17 10.71
N GLY A 35 11.37 13.40 10.49
CA GLY A 35 12.21 14.15 11.44
C GLY A 35 11.54 14.37 12.79
N GLN A 36 10.21 14.50 12.82
CA GLN A 36 9.41 14.59 14.04
C GLN A 36 9.06 13.22 14.67
N GLY A 37 9.48 12.10 14.06
CA GLY A 37 9.14 10.74 14.51
C GLY A 37 7.67 10.34 14.30
N LYS A 38 6.85 11.18 13.66
CA LYS A 38 5.42 10.94 13.42
C LYS A 38 5.15 9.96 12.28
N LEU A 39 6.09 9.87 11.33
CA LEU A 39 6.05 8.91 10.22
C LEU A 39 7.16 7.86 10.38
N SER A 40 7.22 7.24 11.56
CA SER A 40 8.15 6.14 11.82
C SER A 40 7.70 4.85 11.12
N GLU A 41 8.63 3.90 10.94
CA GLU A 41 8.30 2.55 10.45
C GLU A 41 7.23 1.87 11.33
N GLN A 42 7.27 2.09 12.64
CA GLN A 42 6.26 1.56 13.55
C GLN A 42 4.89 2.22 13.32
N ALA A 43 4.85 3.55 13.13
CA ALA A 43 3.61 4.26 12.84
C ALA A 43 3.00 3.83 11.50
N LEU A 44 3.84 3.63 10.48
CA LEU A 44 3.41 3.11 9.18
C LEU A 44 2.84 1.69 9.31
N ARG A 45 3.54 0.78 10.02
CA ARG A 45 3.03 -0.58 10.27
C ARG A 45 1.70 -0.56 11.01
N ALA A 46 1.59 0.22 12.08
CA ALA A 46 0.37 0.34 12.85
C ALA A 46 -0.79 0.86 11.98
N TYR A 47 -0.55 1.87 11.13
CA TYR A 47 -1.55 2.38 10.21
C TYR A 47 -1.97 1.33 9.17
N PHE A 48 -1.01 0.61 8.58
CA PHE A 48 -1.31 -0.45 7.63
C PHE A 48 -2.10 -1.58 8.27
N ASP A 49 -1.73 -2.02 9.47
CA ASP A 49 -2.43 -3.09 10.16
C ASP A 49 -3.86 -2.67 10.54
N ASP A 50 -4.05 -1.44 11.04
CA ASP A 50 -5.37 -0.90 11.43
C ASP A 50 -6.31 -0.72 10.24
N THR A 51 -5.78 -0.36 9.07
CA THR A 51 -6.60 -0.07 7.89
C THR A 51 -6.72 -1.24 6.93
N ARG A 52 -5.85 -2.26 7.02
CA ARG A 52 -5.83 -3.40 6.10
C ARG A 52 -7.16 -4.14 6.02
N PHE A 53 -7.75 -4.51 7.14
CA PHE A 53 -9.01 -5.24 7.13
C PHE A 53 -10.16 -4.41 6.58
N ARG A 54 -10.15 -3.10 6.85
CA ARG A 54 -11.10 -2.15 6.24
C ARG A 54 -10.94 -2.12 4.73
N GLN A 55 -9.72 -1.99 4.22
CA GLN A 55 -9.47 -1.98 2.77
C GLN A 55 -9.91 -3.29 2.10
N ILE A 56 -9.66 -4.44 2.73
CA ILE A 56 -10.13 -5.74 2.22
C ILE A 56 -11.66 -5.80 2.20
N ALA A 57 -12.30 -5.39 3.29
CA ALA A 57 -13.76 -5.39 3.39
C ALA A 57 -14.40 -4.48 2.34
N GLU A 58 -13.91 -3.24 2.18
CA GLU A 58 -14.41 -2.30 1.19
C GLU A 58 -14.16 -2.80 -0.25
N SER A 59 -12.99 -3.36 -0.54
CA SER A 59 -12.69 -3.92 -1.85
C SER A 59 -13.62 -5.07 -2.21
N ASN A 60 -13.83 -6.01 -1.28
CA ASN A 60 -14.74 -7.13 -1.51
C ASN A 60 -16.20 -6.68 -1.56
N ALA A 61 -16.58 -5.61 -0.84
CA ALA A 61 -17.93 -5.06 -0.88
C ALA A 61 -18.27 -4.46 -2.24
N ILE A 62 -17.30 -3.85 -2.94
CA ILE A 62 -17.46 -3.41 -4.34
C ILE A 62 -17.84 -4.58 -5.25
N GLU A 63 -17.32 -5.78 -4.96
CA GLU A 63 -17.60 -7.01 -5.71
C GLU A 63 -18.83 -7.79 -5.19
N GLY A 64 -19.54 -7.25 -4.20
CA GLY A 64 -20.81 -7.80 -3.69
C GLY A 64 -20.72 -8.56 -2.37
N SER A 65 -19.54 -8.64 -1.73
CA SER A 65 -19.41 -9.21 -0.40
C SER A 65 -20.22 -8.40 0.63
N THR A 66 -20.92 -9.11 1.50
CA THR A 66 -21.68 -8.51 2.62
C THR A 66 -20.95 -8.65 3.96
N LEU A 67 -19.68 -9.06 3.96
CA LEU A 67 -18.90 -9.18 5.19
C LEU A 67 -18.60 -7.80 5.76
N SER A 68 -18.86 -7.62 7.06
CA SER A 68 -18.39 -6.43 7.78
C SER A 68 -16.87 -6.43 7.93
N VAL A 69 -16.29 -5.31 8.36
CA VAL A 69 -14.86 -5.23 8.69
C VAL A 69 -14.47 -6.28 9.72
N GLY A 70 -15.24 -6.43 10.80
CA GLY A 70 -14.98 -7.45 11.83
C GLY A 70 -15.14 -8.89 11.33
N GLY A 71 -16.12 -9.16 10.47
CA GLY A 71 -16.27 -10.47 9.82
C GLY A 71 -15.09 -10.78 8.89
N THR A 72 -14.63 -9.78 8.15
CA THR A 72 -13.44 -9.86 7.29
C THR A 72 -12.18 -10.13 8.10
N GLU A 73 -11.98 -9.39 9.18
CA GLU A 73 -10.86 -9.59 10.11
C GLU A 73 -10.86 -11.00 10.69
N LEU A 74 -12.02 -11.49 11.18
CA LEU A 74 -12.14 -12.84 11.71
C LEU A 74 -11.83 -13.90 10.65
N ALA A 75 -12.38 -13.76 9.44
CA ALA A 75 -12.14 -14.68 8.33
C ALA A 75 -10.65 -14.71 7.93
N VAL A 76 -10.00 -13.55 7.85
CA VAL A 76 -8.59 -13.45 7.46
C VAL A 76 -7.66 -13.99 8.55
N SER A 77 -7.93 -13.67 9.81
CA SER A 77 -7.08 -14.06 10.95
C SER A 77 -7.17 -15.54 11.29
N THR A 78 -8.35 -16.14 11.16
CA THR A 78 -8.60 -17.54 11.56
C THR A 78 -8.77 -18.51 10.40
N GLY A 79 -8.99 -18.00 9.18
CA GLY A 79 -9.23 -18.84 8.00
C GLY A 79 -10.59 -19.53 7.99
N ILE A 80 -11.54 -19.09 8.82
CA ILE A 80 -12.88 -19.67 8.91
C ILE A 80 -13.87 -18.98 7.96
N THR A 81 -14.97 -19.67 7.67
CA THR A 81 -16.16 -19.08 7.05
C THR A 81 -17.00 -18.36 8.08
N ILE A 82 -17.57 -17.21 7.72
CA ILE A 82 -18.48 -16.46 8.60
C ILE A 82 -19.91 -16.95 8.41
N THR A 83 -20.55 -17.38 9.49
CA THR A 83 -21.94 -17.84 9.51
C THR A 83 -22.89 -16.79 8.94
N GLY A 84 -23.87 -17.22 8.14
CA GLY A 84 -24.86 -16.33 7.53
C GLY A 84 -24.39 -15.64 6.25
N HIS A 85 -23.18 -15.95 5.77
CA HIS A 85 -22.62 -15.43 4.53
C HIS A 85 -22.15 -16.55 3.60
N ASP A 86 -22.01 -16.22 2.32
CA ASP A 86 -21.44 -17.13 1.33
C ASP A 86 -19.98 -17.48 1.71
N PRO A 87 -19.59 -18.77 1.75
CA PRO A 87 -18.21 -19.18 2.03
C PRO A 87 -17.16 -18.56 1.10
N GLY A 88 -17.54 -18.21 -0.14
CA GLY A 88 -16.73 -17.50 -1.12
C GLY A 88 -16.24 -16.16 -0.60
N TYR A 89 -17.05 -15.40 0.15
CA TYR A 89 -16.65 -14.10 0.68
C TYR A 89 -15.47 -14.20 1.66
N SER A 90 -15.46 -15.21 2.52
CA SER A 90 -14.34 -15.48 3.42
C SER A 90 -13.10 -15.91 2.64
N ARG A 91 -13.27 -16.71 1.59
CA ARG A 91 -12.17 -17.14 0.72
C ARG A 91 -11.53 -15.98 -0.03
N ASP A 92 -12.34 -15.06 -0.55
CA ASP A 92 -11.88 -13.88 -1.29
C ASP A 92 -11.18 -12.90 -0.35
N ALA A 93 -11.69 -12.69 0.86
CA ALA A 93 -11.01 -11.91 1.89
C ALA A 93 -9.61 -12.46 2.20
N VAL A 94 -9.49 -13.77 2.41
CA VAL A 94 -8.20 -14.45 2.64
C VAL A 94 -7.27 -14.32 1.42
N ASN A 95 -7.81 -14.47 0.21
CA ASN A 95 -7.03 -14.40 -1.02
C ASN A 95 -6.48 -12.99 -1.27
N LEU A 96 -7.32 -11.96 -1.14
CA LEU A 96 -6.94 -10.57 -1.28
C LEU A 96 -5.91 -10.17 -0.23
N SER A 97 -6.15 -10.57 1.03
CA SER A 97 -5.21 -10.40 2.13
C SER A 97 -3.81 -10.92 1.80
N ARG A 98 -3.71 -12.14 1.25
CA ARG A 98 -2.43 -12.73 0.82
C ARG A 98 -1.82 -12.02 -0.39
N ALA A 99 -2.65 -11.53 -1.31
CA ALA A 99 -2.17 -10.78 -2.48
C ALA A 99 -1.51 -9.46 -2.06
N LEU A 100 -2.13 -8.71 -1.13
CA LEU A 100 -1.58 -7.48 -0.56
C LEU A 100 -0.23 -7.71 0.14
N GLU A 101 -0.12 -8.77 0.94
CA GLU A 101 1.15 -9.14 1.59
C GLU A 101 2.25 -9.45 0.56
N ARG A 102 1.93 -10.22 -0.49
CA ARG A 102 2.89 -10.54 -1.56
C ARG A 102 3.30 -9.28 -2.31
N GLY A 103 2.36 -8.38 -2.61
CA GLY A 103 2.62 -7.10 -3.28
C GLY A 103 3.57 -6.22 -2.46
N SER A 104 3.28 -6.06 -1.16
CA SER A 104 4.14 -5.31 -0.24
C SER A 104 5.57 -5.88 -0.19
N ARG A 105 5.72 -7.21 -0.05
CA ARG A 105 7.05 -7.87 -0.06
C ARG A 105 7.77 -7.72 -1.40
N ALA A 106 7.06 -7.80 -2.53
CA ALA A 106 7.66 -7.60 -3.85
C ALA A 106 8.17 -6.16 -4.02
N CYS A 107 7.39 -5.19 -3.58
CA CYS A 107 7.73 -3.78 -3.58
C CYS A 107 9.01 -3.52 -2.75
N GLN A 108 9.05 -4.00 -1.51
CA GLN A 108 10.22 -3.88 -0.63
C GLN A 108 11.50 -4.47 -1.26
N ARG A 109 11.41 -5.65 -1.88
CA ARG A 109 12.56 -6.27 -2.56
C ARG A 109 13.04 -5.45 -3.76
N HIS A 110 12.12 -4.92 -4.56
CA HIS A 110 12.48 -4.09 -5.71
C HIS A 110 13.24 -2.83 -5.29
N PHE A 111 12.78 -2.16 -4.23
CA PHE A 111 13.44 -0.97 -3.71
C PHE A 111 14.74 -1.26 -2.95
N ALA A 112 14.84 -2.41 -2.26
CA ALA A 112 16.08 -2.82 -1.60
C ALA A 112 17.23 -3.11 -2.60
N HIS A 113 16.91 -3.64 -3.78
CA HIS A 113 17.91 -3.92 -4.83
C HIS A 113 18.33 -2.68 -5.65
N ARG A 114 17.61 -1.55 -5.52
CA ARG A 114 17.95 -0.28 -6.20
C ARG A 114 18.82 0.66 -5.37
N SER A 115 19.23 0.27 -4.17
CA SER A 115 20.30 0.97 -3.44
C SER A 115 21.67 0.35 -3.74
N PRO A 116 22.32 0.74 -4.84
CA PRO A 116 23.77 0.88 -4.82
C PRO A 116 24.21 2.30 -5.25
N SER A 117 25.22 2.81 -4.53
CA SER A 117 26.08 3.97 -4.83
C SER A 117 25.52 5.40 -4.76
N GLY A 118 25.76 6.05 -3.62
CA GLY A 118 26.68 7.20 -3.62
C GLY A 118 26.11 8.60 -3.46
N GLN A 119 25.71 8.99 -2.26
CA GLN A 119 26.10 10.30 -1.73
C GLN A 119 26.60 10.13 -0.30
N ARG A 120 27.92 10.29 -0.18
CA ARG A 120 28.61 10.54 1.08
C ARG A 120 28.12 11.90 1.58
N PHE A 121 27.51 11.94 2.75
CA PHE A 121 27.49 13.15 3.55
C PHE A 121 28.77 13.17 4.37
N ALA A 122 29.74 13.93 3.87
CA ALA A 122 30.81 14.56 4.63
C ALA A 122 30.72 16.06 4.33
#